data_AF-A0A959T2E7-F1
#
_entry.id   AF-A0A959T2E7-F1
#
_cell.length_a   1.000
_cell.length_b   1.000
_cell.length_c   1.000
_cell.angle_alpha   90.00
_cell.angle_beta   90.00
_cell.angle_gamma   90.00
#
_symmetry.space_group_name_H-M   'P 1'
#
loop_
_entity.id
_entity.type
_entity.pdbx_description
1 polymer ?
#
loop_
_entity_poly.entity_id
_entity_poly.type
_entity_poly.pdbx_seq_one_letter_code
_entity_poly.pdbx_strand_id
1 'polypeptide(L)'
;DLLGPHFQVRTHELLRGPKWALPFRLLAQLLFLVRNRAWRRTAICHFAGYHGLLPALWCRHLVIVLAGSDCASFPAMGYGNFRKALYGWATSFSVRRARRLLPVHHSLMGMEQD
;
A
#
# COMPACT_ATOMS: atom_id res chain seq x y z
N ASP A 1 0.33 -0.26 -21.46
CA ASP A 1 1.55 -0.56 -20.70
C ASP A 1 2.71 0.31 -21.20
N LEU A 2 2.91 1.48 -20.61
CA LEU A 2 3.96 2.42 -21.04
C LEU A 2 5.37 2.02 -20.56
N LEU A 3 5.47 1.13 -19.57
CA LEU A 3 6.74 0.69 -18.95
C LEU A 3 7.13 -0.77 -19.30
N GLY A 4 6.23 -1.53 -19.92
CA GLY A 4 6.42 -2.94 -20.28
C GLY A 4 7.63 -3.25 -21.18
N PRO A 5 8.09 -2.37 -22.10
CA PRO A 5 9.24 -2.68 -22.95
C PRO A 5 10.59 -2.66 -22.22
N HIS A 6 10.70 -1.89 -21.14
CA HIS A 6 11.98 -1.64 -20.46
C HIS A 6 12.06 -2.25 -19.05
N PHE A 7 10.91 -2.61 -18.47
CA PHE A 7 10.84 -3.19 -17.13
C PHE A 7 9.91 -4.40 -17.11
N GLN A 8 10.37 -5.50 -16.48
CA GLN A 8 9.51 -6.63 -16.18
C GLN A 8 8.58 -6.26 -15.01
N VAL A 9 7.47 -5.61 -15.34
CA VAL A 9 6.42 -5.25 -14.37
C VAL A 9 5.61 -6.51 -14.07
N ARG A 10 5.50 -6.87 -12.78
CA ARG A 10 4.60 -7.93 -12.32
C ARG A 10 3.56 -7.29 -11.41
N THR A 11 2.31 -7.30 -11.85
CA THR A 11 1.19 -6.75 -11.10
C THR A 11 0.57 -7.83 -10.21
N HIS A 12 0.14 -7.41 -9.01
CA HIS A 12 -0.66 -8.25 -8.14
C HIS A 12 -1.72 -7.35 -7.50
N GLU A 13 -2.99 -7.68 -7.76
CA GLU A 13 -4.12 -6.92 -7.24
C GLU A 13 -4.76 -7.67 -6.07
N LEU A 14 -4.78 -7.01 -4.92
CA LEU A 14 -5.55 -7.48 -3.78
C LEU A 14 -7.02 -7.09 -4.01
N LEU A 15 -7.76 -7.94 -4.71
CA LEU A 15 -9.18 -7.73 -4.97
C LEU A 15 -9.92 -7.53 -3.63
N ARG A 16 -10.97 -6.69 -3.63
CA ARG A 16 -11.93 -6.66 -2.51
C ARG A 16 -12.79 -7.91 -2.58
N GLY A 17 -13.16 -8.43 -1.43
CA GLY A 17 -13.90 -9.68 -1.31
C GLY A 17 -14.38 -9.86 0.12
N PRO A 18 -14.96 -11.02 0.45
CA PRO A 18 -15.43 -11.26 1.80
C PRO A 18 -14.26 -11.19 2.80
N LYS A 19 -14.51 -10.66 4.01
CA LYS A 19 -13.47 -10.39 5.02
C LYS A 19 -12.62 -11.63 5.36
N TRP A 20 -13.21 -12.82 5.32
CA TRP A 20 -12.54 -14.09 5.59
C TRP A 20 -11.56 -14.52 4.47
N ALA A 21 -11.71 -13.99 3.26
CA ALA A 21 -10.78 -14.26 2.15
C ALA A 21 -9.50 -13.42 2.25
N LEU A 22 -9.49 -12.37 3.07
CA LEU A 22 -8.34 -11.50 3.27
C LEU A 22 -7.05 -12.26 3.66
N PRO A 23 -7.03 -13.13 4.69
CA PRO A 23 -5.82 -13.89 5.04
C PRO A 23 -5.33 -14.78 3.91
N PHE A 24 -6.24 -15.46 3.18
CA PHE A 24 -5.86 -16.30 2.04
C PHE A 24 -5.25 -15.47 0.90
N ARG A 25 -5.79 -14.28 0.64
CA ARG A 25 -5.26 -13.37 -0.38
C ARG A 25 -3.92 -12.76 0.03
N LEU A 26 -3.74 -12.44 1.32
CA LEU A 26 -2.44 -12.03 1.85
C LEU A 26 -1.41 -13.16 1.76
N LEU A 27 -1.82 -14.41 1.98
CA LEU A 27 -0.95 -15.56 1.76
C LEU A 27 -0.57 -15.72 0.29
N ALA A 28 -1.52 -15.56 -0.64
CA ALA A 28 -1.24 -15.55 -2.07
C ALA A 28 -0.27 -14.41 -2.45
N GLN A 29 -0.45 -13.22 -1.87
CA GLN A 29 0.46 -12.08 -2.03
C GLN A 29 1.86 -12.42 -1.49
N LEU A 30 1.95 -13.07 -0.34
CA LEU A 30 3.23 -13.53 0.23
C LEU A 30 3.93 -14.52 -0.70
N LEU A 31 3.22 -15.54 -1.18
CA LEU A 31 3.76 -16.52 -2.14
C LEU A 31 4.22 -15.85 -3.43
N PHE A 32 3.47 -14.86 -3.91
CA PHE A 32 3.85 -14.05 -5.06
C PHE A 32 5.15 -13.29 -4.78
N LEU A 33 5.30 -12.62 -3.63
CA LEU A 33 6.53 -11.90 -3.28
C LEU A 33 7.74 -12.83 -3.18
N VAL A 34 7.58 -14.01 -2.55
CA VAL A 34 8.64 -15.01 -2.41
C VAL A 34 9.05 -15.57 -3.78
N ARG A 35 8.09 -16.01 -4.61
CA ARG A 35 8.34 -16.52 -5.97
C ARG A 35 9.04 -15.48 -6.85
N ASN A 36 8.77 -14.20 -6.60
CA ASN A 36 9.35 -13.08 -7.33
C ASN A 36 10.63 -12.50 -6.73
N ARG A 37 11.21 -13.14 -5.71
CA ARG A 37 12.44 -12.67 -5.04
C ARG A 37 12.33 -11.18 -4.67
N ALA A 38 11.20 -10.80 -4.06
CA ALA A 38 10.84 -9.42 -3.76
C ALA A 38 11.95 -8.63 -3.03
N TRP A 39 12.76 -9.31 -2.22
CA TRP A 39 13.91 -8.77 -1.48
C TRP A 39 15.03 -8.19 -2.36
N ARG A 40 15.01 -8.43 -3.66
CA ARG A 40 15.94 -7.81 -4.63
C ARG A 40 15.26 -6.73 -5.49
N ARG A 41 13.97 -6.48 -5.31
CA ARG A 41 13.14 -5.66 -6.19
C ARG A 41 12.55 -4.45 -5.46
N THR A 42 12.19 -3.46 -6.25
CA THR A 42 11.40 -2.30 -5.81
C THR A 42 9.92 -2.63 -6.03
N ALA A 43 9.10 -2.46 -5.00
CA ALA A 43 7.64 -2.55 -5.11
C ALA A 43 7.01 -1.17 -5.11
N ILE A 44 5.95 -1.02 -5.90
CA ILE A 44 5.09 0.15 -5.93
C ILE A 44 3.72 -0.31 -5.44
N CYS A 45 3.26 0.25 -4.33
CA CYS A 45 1.93 -0.03 -3.79
C CYS A 45 1.04 1.18 -4.00
N HIS A 46 -0.11 0.96 -4.63
CA HIS A 46 -1.18 1.94 -4.61
C HIS A 46 -1.92 1.76 -3.29
N PHE A 47 -2.03 2.81 -2.48
CA PHE A 47 -2.57 2.81 -1.12
C PHE A 47 -1.66 2.15 -0.07
N ALA A 48 -1.81 2.58 1.19
CA ALA A 48 -0.99 2.15 2.31
C ALA A 48 -1.61 1.06 3.20
N GLY A 49 -2.77 0.48 2.83
CA GLY A 49 -3.50 -0.52 3.63
C GLY A 49 -2.77 -1.85 3.90
N TYR A 50 -3.51 -2.92 4.26
CA TYR A 50 -2.94 -4.24 4.60
C TYR A 50 -2.00 -4.82 3.54
N HIS A 51 -2.25 -4.54 2.26
CA HIS A 51 -1.40 -4.96 1.15
C HIS A 51 -0.03 -4.27 1.13
N GLY A 52 0.15 -3.13 1.81
CA GLY A 52 1.43 -2.45 1.98
C GLY A 52 2.34 -3.11 3.01
N LEU A 53 1.78 -3.93 3.91
CA LEU A 53 2.53 -4.53 5.02
C LEU A 53 3.56 -5.56 4.53
N LEU A 54 3.15 -6.48 3.65
CA LEU A 54 4.05 -7.53 3.13
C LEU A 54 5.18 -6.93 2.27
N PRO A 55 4.92 -5.99 1.35
CA PRO A 55 5.97 -5.30 0.60
C PRO A 55 6.91 -4.49 1.49
N ALA A 56 6.42 -3.87 2.56
CA ALA A 56 7.26 -3.15 3.52
C ALA A 56 8.25 -4.06 4.24
N LEU A 57 7.89 -5.33 4.48
CA LEU A 57 8.74 -6.31 5.14
C LEU A 57 9.72 -6.99 4.16
N TRP A 58 9.26 -7.38 2.98
CA TRP A 58 10.01 -8.26 2.08
C TRP A 58 10.66 -7.57 0.87
N CYS A 59 10.26 -6.36 0.47
CA CYS A 59 10.87 -5.70 -0.68
C CYS A 59 12.13 -4.94 -0.30
N ARG A 60 13.08 -4.80 -1.25
CA ARG A 60 14.28 -3.98 -1.05
C ARG A 60 13.92 -2.51 -0.86
N HIS A 61 13.02 -2.03 -1.70
CA HIS A 61 12.50 -0.67 -1.67
C HIS A 61 10.99 -0.70 -1.86
N LEU A 62 10.29 0.12 -1.09
CA LEU A 62 8.86 0.31 -1.20
C LEU A 62 8.57 1.77 -1.57
N VAL A 63 7.78 1.96 -2.61
CA VAL A 63 7.20 3.25 -2.98
C VAL A 63 5.70 3.13 -2.77
N ILE A 64 5.10 4.04 -2.02
CA ILE A 64 3.66 4.04 -1.78
C ILE A 64 3.04 5.25 -2.46
N VAL A 65 2.05 5.00 -3.30
CA VAL A 65 1.19 6.05 -3.84
C VAL A 65 0.07 6.31 -2.83
N LEU A 66 0.13 7.47 -2.16
CA LEU A 66 -0.81 7.85 -1.11
C LEU A 66 -2.09 8.40 -1.72
N ALA A 67 -3.23 7.87 -1.29
CA ALA A 67 -4.54 8.37 -1.66
C ALA A 67 -5.27 8.97 -0.45
N GLY A 68 -6.41 9.64 -0.72
CA GLY A 68 -7.19 10.34 0.31
C GLY A 68 -7.55 9.50 1.53
N SER A 69 -7.80 8.20 1.39
CA SER A 69 -8.15 7.32 2.50
C SER A 69 -6.98 7.01 3.44
N ASP A 70 -5.75 7.10 2.93
CA ASP A 70 -4.54 6.86 3.70
C ASP A 70 -4.16 8.08 4.54
N CYS A 71 -4.56 9.28 4.13
CA CYS A 71 -4.18 10.55 4.75
C CYS A 71 -5.33 11.25 5.50
N ALA A 72 -6.59 10.87 5.25
CA ALA A 72 -7.74 11.51 5.88
C ALA A 72 -8.53 10.54 6.78
N SER A 73 -9.17 11.11 7.80
CA SER A 73 -10.13 10.41 8.66
C SER A 73 -11.38 11.27 8.77
N PHE A 74 -12.47 10.84 8.12
CA PHE A 74 -13.77 11.49 8.17
C PHE A 74 -14.78 10.55 8.85
N PRO A 75 -14.98 10.68 10.17
CA PRO A 75 -15.84 9.78 10.95
C PRO A 75 -17.29 9.78 10.47
N ALA A 76 -17.81 10.95 10.08
CA ALA A 76 -19.19 11.16 9.65
C ALA A 76 -19.56 10.35 8.39
N MET A 77 -18.59 10.05 7.52
CA MET A 77 -18.79 9.26 6.31
C MET A 77 -18.22 7.83 6.42
N GLY A 78 -17.70 7.46 7.58
CA GLY A 78 -17.03 6.16 7.76
C GLY A 78 -15.75 6.01 6.93
N TYR A 79 -15.13 7.11 6.49
CA TYR A 79 -13.97 7.11 5.59
C TYR A 79 -12.65 7.31 6.36
N GLY A 80 -11.60 6.60 5.94
CA GLY A 80 -10.24 6.76 6.47
C GLY A 80 -9.64 5.50 7.09
N ASN A 81 -8.36 5.27 6.81
CA ASN A 81 -7.66 4.07 7.27
C ASN A 81 -7.46 4.05 8.80
N PHE A 82 -7.34 5.22 9.41
CA PHE A 82 -7.06 5.35 10.85
C PHE A 82 -8.25 5.06 11.77
N ARG A 83 -9.47 4.84 11.25
CA ARG A 83 -10.63 4.47 12.08
C ARG A 83 -10.48 3.10 12.74
N LYS A 84 -9.78 2.15 12.10
CA LYS A 84 -9.55 0.82 12.66
C LYS A 84 -8.12 0.75 13.15
N ALA A 85 -7.90 0.60 14.45
CA ALA A 85 -6.57 0.63 15.06
C ALA A 85 -5.56 -0.28 14.32
N LEU A 86 -5.95 -1.52 14.01
CA LEU A 86 -5.10 -2.48 13.29
C LEU A 86 -4.77 -2.03 11.86
N TYR A 87 -5.75 -1.45 11.16
CA TYR A 87 -5.59 -0.99 9.78
C TYR A 87 -4.78 0.31 9.71
N GLY A 88 -5.01 1.23 10.65
CA GLY A 88 -4.21 2.44 10.83
C GLY A 88 -2.77 2.14 11.24
N TRP A 89 -2.57 1.13 12.09
CA TRP A 89 -1.22 0.64 12.43
C TRP A 89 -0.51 0.06 11.20
N ALA A 90 -1.18 -0.80 10.42
CA ALA A 90 -0.61 -1.38 9.20
C ALA A 90 -0.27 -0.28 8.17
N THR A 91 -1.14 0.72 8.06
CA THR A 91 -0.94 1.92 7.23
C THR A 91 0.31 2.67 7.68
N SER A 92 0.37 3.03 8.95
CA SER A 92 1.48 3.77 9.54
C SER A 92 2.81 3.01 9.43
N PHE A 93 2.80 1.70 9.65
CA PHE A 93 3.97 0.83 9.49
C PHE A 93 4.50 0.84 8.06
N SER A 94 3.62 0.67 7.09
CA SER A 94 3.98 0.62 5.67
C SER A 94 4.53 1.96 5.19
N VAL A 95 3.86 3.06 5.57
CA VAL A 95 4.27 4.44 5.24
C VAL A 95 5.65 4.77 5.80
N ARG A 96 5.90 4.47 7.09
CA ARG A 96 7.20 4.73 7.72
C ARG A 96 8.36 3.96 7.08
N ARG A 97 8.08 2.79 6.51
CA ARG A 97 9.09 1.92 5.90
C ARG A 97 9.20 2.14 4.39
N ALA A 98 8.32 2.94 3.81
CA ALA A 98 8.41 3.34 2.41
C ALA A 98 9.62 4.25 2.20
N ARG A 99 10.37 3.99 1.14
CA ARG A 99 11.50 4.84 0.72
C ARG A 99 11.02 6.16 0.13
N ARG A 100 9.88 6.15 -0.55
CA ARG A 100 9.24 7.33 -1.13
C ARG A 100 7.73 7.22 -1.02
N LEU A 101 7.11 8.35 -0.75
CA LEU A 101 5.67 8.54 -0.74
C LEU A 101 5.31 9.43 -1.94
N LEU A 102 4.37 8.97 -2.76
CA LEU A 102 3.89 9.68 -3.94
C LEU A 102 2.42 10.03 -3.73
N PRO A 103 2.10 11.23 -3.24
CA PRO A 103 0.72 11.65 -3.09
C PRO A 103 0.08 11.80 -4.46
N VAL A 104 -1.15 11.28 -4.62
CA VAL A 104 -1.90 11.42 -5.88
C VAL A 104 -2.29 12.86 -6.18
N HIS A 105 -2.33 13.72 -5.16
CA HIS A 105 -2.69 15.12 -5.29
C HIS A 105 -1.93 15.97 -4.27
N HIS A 106 -1.55 17.20 -4.64
CA HIS A 106 -0.78 18.11 -3.79
C HIS A 106 -1.53 18.48 -2.50
N SER A 107 -2.86 18.48 -2.52
CA SER A 107 -3.69 18.75 -1.34
C SER A 107 -3.53 17.71 -0.21
N LEU A 108 -2.87 16.58 -0.46
CA LEU A 108 -2.60 15.55 0.54
C LEU A 108 -1.28 15.75 1.28
N MET A 109 -0.40 16.65 0.81
CA MET A 109 0.91 16.90 1.43
C MET A 109 0.85 17.84 2.65
N GLY A 110 -0.33 18.43 2.91
CA GLY A 110 -0.57 19.27 4.08
C GLY A 110 -1.65 20.29 3.80
N MET A 111 -2.71 20.28 4.61
CA MET A 111 -3.29 21.53 5.11
C MET A 111 -2.41 21.93 6.30
N GLU A 112 -1.25 22.51 6.03
CA GLU A 112 -0.58 23.37 6.99
C GLU A 112 -1.17 24.77 6.78
N GLN A 113 -1.95 25.17 7.79
CA GLN A 113 -2.64 26.43 8.06
C GLN A 113 -2.40 27.61 7.10
N ASP A 114 -3.50 28.14 6.56
CA ASP A 114 -3.78 29.58 6.55
C ASP A 114 -4.97 29.85 7.49
#